data_AF-A0A2S6G297-F1
#
_entry.id   AF-A0A2S6G297-F1
#
_cell.length_a   1.000
_cell.length_b   1.000
_cell.length_c   1.000
_cell.angle_alpha   90.00
_cell.angle_beta   90.00
_cell.angle_gamma   90.00
#
_symmetry.space_group_name_H-M   'P 1'
#
loop_
_entity.id
_entity.type
_entity.pdbx_description
1 polymer ?
#
loop_
_entity_poly.entity_id
_entity_poly.type
_entity_poly.pdbx_seq_one_letter_code
_entity_poly.pdbx_strand_id
1 'polypeptide(L)'
;MDGRSVESALATKQLQLNKGRDWRISPVTLWEILMTSDERRREEIIYFCQHLFGRELLPSPSELIVSYIEQGMPMVEKPRKLLSQSNIANVWRGLVDDRNRTFVLDHEDLRRRAKLIQSFTKEIHNLIKFGDVILSADKSYAGFDASLSSMVREIPFIKDGEPTTEELRLQYKVSLYYILTILCAEAEFENGPIKKFWENLGIHSTLDRAWYVIKELPALIHRGPFIIMSCMTISQARGKYPRGVWFDSLHSMYVTYAAKIFTSDGHFQGLRDVIPAPILRERIHYMDEVEMSNHPMNQFGVRNT
;
A
#
# COMPACT_ATOMS: atom_id res chain seq x y z
N MET A 1 -26.16 11.20 -8.29
CA MET A 1 -24.78 10.78 -8.61
C MET A 1 -24.65 10.79 -10.12
N ASP A 2 -24.71 11.98 -10.72
CA ASP A 2 -24.63 12.12 -12.17
C ASP A 2 -23.14 12.14 -12.54
N GLY A 3 -22.72 11.29 -13.49
CA GLY A 3 -21.35 11.28 -14.02
C GLY A 3 -20.54 9.98 -13.87
N ARG A 4 -21.08 8.94 -13.21
CA ARG A 4 -20.43 7.60 -13.13
C ARG A 4 -21.07 6.59 -14.09
N SER A 5 -21.24 6.97 -15.35
CA SER A 5 -21.72 6.05 -16.38
C SER A 5 -20.57 5.38 -17.12
N VAL A 6 -20.87 4.27 -17.80
CA VAL A 6 -19.88 3.51 -18.58
C VAL A 6 -19.41 4.33 -19.79
N GLU A 7 -20.29 5.13 -20.36
CA GLU A 7 -20.00 6.06 -21.46
C GLU A 7 -18.97 7.10 -21.01
N SER A 8 -19.13 7.67 -19.81
CA SER A 8 -18.15 8.60 -19.22
C SER A 8 -16.79 7.94 -18.98
N ALA A 9 -16.78 6.67 -18.53
CA ALA A 9 -15.54 5.91 -18.34
C ALA A 9 -14.79 5.70 -19.66
N LEU A 10 -15.52 5.27 -20.71
CA LEU A 10 -14.97 5.06 -22.06
C LEU A 10 -14.45 6.37 -22.67
N ALA A 11 -15.22 7.45 -22.59
CA ALA A 11 -14.82 8.76 -23.10
C ALA A 11 -13.55 9.28 -22.40
N THR A 12 -13.49 9.11 -21.08
CA THR A 12 -12.33 9.51 -20.29
C THR A 12 -11.10 8.66 -20.65
N LYS A 13 -11.24 7.34 -20.74
CA LYS A 13 -10.15 6.45 -21.16
C LYS A 13 -9.63 6.82 -22.55
N GLN A 14 -10.52 7.02 -23.52
CA GLN A 14 -10.14 7.38 -24.88
C GLN A 14 -9.39 8.72 -24.92
N LEU A 15 -9.86 9.73 -24.18
CA LEU A 15 -9.16 11.00 -24.05
C LEU A 15 -7.75 10.84 -23.51
N GLN A 16 -7.55 10.05 -22.47
CA GLN A 16 -6.23 9.85 -21.86
C GLN A 16 -5.30 9.09 -22.81
N LEU A 17 -5.81 8.06 -23.49
CA LEU A 17 -5.06 7.32 -24.51
C LEU A 17 -4.62 8.23 -25.66
N ASN A 18 -5.50 9.11 -26.15
CA ASN A 18 -5.17 10.11 -27.18
C ASN A 18 -4.07 11.09 -26.71
N LYS A 19 -3.95 11.33 -25.40
CA LYS A 19 -2.88 12.13 -24.78
C LYS A 19 -1.62 11.31 -24.46
N GLY A 20 -1.54 10.03 -24.89
CA GLY A 20 -0.43 9.13 -24.60
C GLY A 20 -0.36 8.68 -23.14
N ARG A 21 -1.46 8.76 -22.40
CA ARG A 21 -1.55 8.41 -20.97
C ARG A 21 -2.35 7.12 -20.80
N ASP A 22 -1.82 6.24 -19.98
CA ASP A 22 -2.46 4.97 -19.62
C ASP A 22 -2.76 4.97 -18.12
N TRP A 23 -4.04 4.86 -17.77
CA TRP A 23 -4.48 4.86 -16.38
C TRP A 23 -4.59 3.42 -15.90
N ARG A 24 -3.86 3.09 -14.84
CA ARG A 24 -3.83 1.74 -14.27
C ARG A 24 -4.40 1.76 -12.87
N ILE A 25 -5.09 0.69 -12.52
CA ILE A 25 -5.55 0.46 -11.16
C ILE A 25 -4.48 -0.31 -10.37
N SER A 26 -4.41 -0.06 -9.07
CA SER A 26 -3.50 -0.77 -8.18
C SER A 26 -4.15 -2.05 -7.63
N PRO A 27 -3.38 -3.11 -7.34
CA PRO A 27 -3.88 -4.29 -6.63
C PRO A 27 -4.46 -3.96 -5.26
N VAL A 28 -3.97 -2.90 -4.60
CA VAL A 28 -4.51 -2.44 -3.30
C VAL A 28 -5.93 -1.90 -3.49
N THR A 29 -6.18 -1.08 -4.51
CA THR A 29 -7.53 -0.58 -4.80
C THR A 29 -8.47 -1.72 -5.19
N LEU A 30 -7.99 -2.70 -5.98
CA LEU A 30 -8.77 -3.90 -6.28
C LEU A 30 -9.12 -4.66 -5.00
N TRP A 31 -8.18 -4.82 -4.07
CA TRP A 31 -8.44 -5.48 -2.80
C TRP A 31 -9.56 -4.79 -2.01
N GLU A 32 -9.55 -3.46 -1.93
CA GLU A 32 -10.63 -2.69 -1.29
C GLU A 32 -11.98 -2.91 -1.97
N ILE A 33 -12.02 -2.89 -3.31
CA ILE A 33 -13.24 -3.16 -4.09
C ILE A 33 -13.76 -4.56 -3.77
N LEU A 34 -12.89 -5.57 -3.78
CA LEU A 34 -13.25 -6.96 -3.49
C LEU A 34 -13.74 -7.17 -2.05
N MET A 35 -13.31 -6.32 -1.11
CA MET A 35 -13.79 -6.31 0.27
C MET A 35 -15.13 -5.58 0.47
N THR A 36 -15.72 -5.00 -0.58
CA THR A 36 -17.05 -4.39 -0.50
C THR A 36 -18.10 -5.47 -0.24
N SER A 37 -18.82 -5.34 0.88
CA SER A 37 -19.86 -6.30 1.30
C SER A 37 -21.09 -6.31 0.39
N ASP A 38 -21.44 -5.17 -0.20
CA ASP A 38 -22.51 -5.08 -1.18
C ASP A 38 -22.01 -5.59 -2.54
N GLU A 39 -22.45 -6.80 -2.89
CA GLU A 39 -22.02 -7.48 -4.10
C GLU A 39 -22.42 -6.74 -5.37
N ARG A 40 -23.65 -6.22 -5.42
CA ARG A 40 -24.12 -5.45 -6.58
C ARG A 40 -23.25 -4.22 -6.76
N ARG A 41 -23.00 -3.49 -5.66
CA ARG A 41 -22.16 -2.29 -5.71
C ARG A 41 -20.73 -2.62 -6.13
N ARG A 42 -20.18 -3.74 -5.65
CA ARG A 42 -18.85 -4.24 -6.03
C ARG A 42 -18.77 -4.51 -7.54
N GLU A 43 -19.74 -5.25 -8.09
CA GLU A 43 -19.78 -5.57 -9.52
C GLU A 43 -19.95 -4.30 -10.38
N GLU A 44 -20.79 -3.34 -9.95
CA GLU A 44 -20.92 -2.04 -10.62
C GLU A 44 -19.58 -1.29 -10.67
N ILE A 45 -18.80 -1.31 -9.58
CA ILE A 45 -17.47 -0.68 -9.53
C ILE A 45 -16.49 -1.42 -10.44
N ILE A 46 -16.44 -2.76 -10.39
CA ILE A 46 -15.56 -3.57 -11.25
C ILE A 46 -15.86 -3.29 -12.72
N TYR A 47 -17.13 -3.31 -13.10
CA TYR A 47 -17.57 -3.05 -14.47
C TYR A 47 -17.17 -1.65 -14.95
N PHE A 48 -17.38 -0.63 -14.11
CA PHE A 48 -16.91 0.72 -14.39
C PHE A 48 -15.39 0.78 -14.57
N CYS A 49 -14.63 0.13 -13.68
CA CYS A 49 -13.17 0.09 -13.73
C CYS A 49 -12.63 -0.60 -14.99
N GLN A 50 -13.26 -1.69 -15.46
CA GLN A 50 -12.87 -2.38 -16.71
C GLN A 50 -12.94 -1.44 -17.93
N HIS A 51 -13.88 -0.50 -17.92
CA HIS A 51 -14.07 0.48 -18.99
C HIS A 51 -13.15 1.69 -18.87
N LEU A 52 -12.78 2.08 -17.64
CA LEU A 52 -11.96 3.26 -17.38
C LEU A 52 -10.46 2.98 -17.46
N PHE A 53 -10.00 1.88 -16.85
CA PHE A 53 -8.58 1.60 -16.67
C PHE A 53 -8.01 0.73 -17.80
N GLY A 54 -6.70 0.82 -17.97
CA GLY A 54 -5.91 0.04 -18.90
C GLY A 54 -5.85 -1.44 -18.52
N ARG A 55 -5.32 -2.21 -19.45
CA ARG A 55 -5.19 -3.67 -19.34
C ARG A 55 -4.18 -4.11 -18.28
N GLU A 56 -3.23 -3.26 -17.94
CA GLU A 56 -2.15 -3.57 -17.01
C GLU A 56 -2.41 -2.98 -15.62
N LEU A 57 -2.03 -3.71 -14.57
CA LEU A 57 -2.05 -3.22 -13.18
C LEU A 57 -0.73 -2.55 -12.79
N LEU A 58 -0.81 -1.66 -11.80
CA LEU A 58 0.39 -1.26 -11.04
C LEU A 58 0.94 -2.47 -10.25
N PRO A 59 2.24 -2.52 -9.96
CA PRO A 59 2.82 -3.61 -9.17
C PRO A 59 2.20 -3.68 -7.77
N SER A 60 2.06 -4.90 -7.23
CA SER A 60 1.56 -5.12 -5.88
C SER A 60 2.58 -4.66 -4.82
N PRO A 61 2.16 -4.42 -3.57
CA PRO A 61 3.09 -4.18 -2.46
C PRO A 61 4.26 -5.18 -2.40
N SER A 62 3.99 -6.49 -2.55
CA SER A 62 5.02 -7.54 -2.59
C SER A 62 6.04 -7.31 -3.70
N GLU A 63 5.57 -7.02 -4.92
CA GLU A 63 6.46 -6.78 -6.06
C GLU A 63 7.32 -5.53 -5.83
N LEU A 64 6.75 -4.47 -5.26
CA LEU A 64 7.46 -3.24 -4.95
C LEU A 64 8.52 -3.43 -3.86
N ILE A 65 8.19 -4.15 -2.79
CA ILE A 65 9.10 -4.43 -1.67
C ILE A 65 10.27 -5.30 -2.14
N VAL A 66 9.99 -6.43 -2.81
CA VAL A 66 11.04 -7.33 -3.29
C VAL A 66 11.93 -6.63 -4.31
N SER A 67 11.34 -5.93 -5.28
CA SER A 67 12.10 -5.15 -6.26
C SER A 67 12.97 -4.07 -5.60
N TYR A 68 12.52 -3.46 -4.50
CA TYR A 68 13.31 -2.45 -3.77
C TYR A 68 14.52 -3.09 -3.07
N ILE A 69 14.32 -4.26 -2.45
CA ILE A 69 15.39 -5.04 -1.82
C ILE A 69 16.44 -5.47 -2.87
N GLU A 70 15.99 -6.05 -3.99
CA GLU A 70 16.87 -6.54 -5.06
C GLU A 70 17.69 -5.44 -5.72
N GLN A 71 17.21 -4.19 -5.71
CA GLN A 71 17.95 -3.03 -6.21
C GLN A 71 18.96 -2.46 -5.19
N GLY A 72 19.15 -3.12 -4.04
CA GLY A 72 20.03 -2.65 -2.97
C GLY A 72 19.42 -1.53 -2.13
N MET A 73 18.08 -1.39 -2.14
CA MET A 73 17.32 -0.40 -1.38
C MET A 73 17.85 1.04 -1.62
N PRO A 74 17.78 1.55 -2.86
CA PRO A 74 18.37 2.84 -3.18
C PRO A 74 17.70 3.99 -2.41
N MET A 75 18.47 5.03 -2.08
CA MET A 75 17.92 6.24 -1.47
C MET A 75 16.96 7.00 -2.40
N VAL A 76 17.18 6.88 -3.71
CA VAL A 76 16.36 7.48 -4.76
C VAL A 76 16.05 6.42 -5.81
N GLU A 77 14.76 6.11 -5.98
CA GLU A 77 14.29 5.19 -7.01
C GLU A 77 14.58 5.73 -8.42
N LYS A 78 15.09 4.85 -9.28
CA LYS A 78 15.26 5.16 -10.70
C LYS A 78 13.91 5.02 -11.42
N PRO A 79 13.59 5.91 -12.38
CA PRO A 79 12.39 5.76 -13.20
C PRO A 79 12.36 4.39 -13.90
N ARG A 80 11.23 3.68 -13.78
CA ARG A 80 11.00 2.40 -14.44
C ARG A 80 9.53 2.21 -14.75
N LYS A 81 9.22 1.26 -15.63
CA LYS A 81 7.83 0.87 -15.89
C LYS A 81 7.28 0.13 -14.67
N LEU A 82 6.17 0.65 -14.14
CA LEU A 82 5.41 0.01 -13.06
C LEU A 82 4.31 -0.84 -13.69
N LEU A 83 4.63 -2.12 -13.91
CA LEU A 83 3.74 -3.14 -14.47
C LEU A 83 3.76 -4.38 -13.60
N SER A 84 2.61 -4.81 -13.12
CA SER A 84 2.49 -6.02 -12.32
C SER A 84 2.64 -7.30 -13.15
N GLN A 85 3.33 -8.27 -12.58
CA GLN A 85 3.44 -9.66 -13.04
C GLN A 85 2.70 -10.63 -12.11
N SER A 86 1.94 -10.11 -11.14
CA SER A 86 1.15 -10.89 -10.18
C SER A 86 0.03 -11.70 -10.85
N ASN A 87 -0.51 -12.68 -10.12
CA ASN A 87 -1.63 -13.49 -10.61
C ASN A 87 -2.90 -12.64 -10.73
N ILE A 88 -3.14 -11.72 -9.78
CA ILE A 88 -4.28 -10.79 -9.88
C ILE A 88 -4.18 -9.92 -11.14
N ALA A 89 -2.98 -9.56 -11.59
CA ALA A 89 -2.80 -8.85 -12.85
C ALA A 89 -3.20 -9.70 -14.07
N ASN A 90 -2.91 -11.00 -14.06
CA ASN A 90 -3.39 -11.92 -15.10
C ASN A 90 -4.91 -12.03 -15.12
N VAL A 91 -5.54 -12.12 -13.94
CA VAL A 91 -7.00 -12.11 -13.83
C VAL A 91 -7.58 -10.81 -14.37
N TRP A 92 -7.03 -9.66 -13.95
CA TRP A 92 -7.45 -8.34 -14.43
C TRP A 92 -7.37 -8.21 -15.95
N ARG A 93 -6.26 -8.63 -16.56
CA ARG A 93 -6.12 -8.67 -18.04
C ARG A 93 -7.29 -9.43 -18.67
N GLY A 94 -7.61 -10.61 -18.14
CA GLY A 94 -8.74 -11.42 -18.60
C GLY A 94 -10.11 -10.76 -18.43
N LEU A 95 -10.30 -9.93 -17.39
CA LEU A 95 -11.53 -9.16 -17.17
C LEU A 95 -11.66 -7.95 -18.11
N VAL A 96 -10.55 -7.30 -18.43
CA VAL A 96 -10.54 -6.19 -19.39
C VAL A 96 -10.73 -6.70 -20.82
N ASP A 97 -10.15 -7.87 -21.13
CA ASP A 97 -10.24 -8.53 -22.42
C ASP A 97 -11.65 -9.14 -22.66
N ASP A 98 -12.30 -9.64 -21.61
CA ASP A 98 -13.70 -10.10 -21.63
C ASP A 98 -14.51 -9.49 -20.47
N ARG A 99 -15.28 -8.45 -20.80
CA ARG A 99 -16.05 -7.63 -19.87
C ARG A 99 -17.31 -8.31 -19.32
N ASN A 100 -17.64 -9.52 -19.81
CA ASN A 100 -18.70 -10.34 -19.22
C ASN A 100 -18.19 -11.17 -18.02
N ARG A 101 -16.88 -11.14 -17.76
CA ARG A 101 -16.27 -11.85 -16.64
C ARG A 101 -16.20 -10.96 -15.41
N THR A 102 -16.14 -11.62 -14.25
CA THR A 102 -15.84 -10.99 -12.97
C THR A 102 -14.84 -11.82 -12.17
N PHE A 103 -14.37 -11.29 -11.05
CA PHE A 103 -13.55 -12.02 -10.10
C PHE A 103 -14.36 -13.17 -9.47
N VAL A 104 -13.79 -14.37 -9.48
CA VAL A 104 -14.33 -15.49 -8.71
C VAL A 104 -13.78 -15.37 -7.29
N LEU A 105 -14.66 -15.08 -6.34
CA LEU A 105 -14.30 -14.80 -4.96
C LEU A 105 -14.67 -15.97 -4.04
N ASP A 106 -13.70 -16.36 -3.21
CA ASP A 106 -14.00 -17.14 -2.02
C ASP A 106 -14.38 -16.18 -0.88
N HIS A 107 -15.67 -16.12 -0.57
CA HIS A 107 -16.19 -15.24 0.49
C HIS A 107 -15.69 -15.61 1.88
N GLU A 108 -15.35 -16.88 2.14
CA GLU A 108 -14.77 -17.29 3.42
C GLU A 108 -13.34 -16.79 3.55
N ASP A 109 -12.55 -16.92 2.47
CA ASP A 109 -11.19 -16.37 2.44
C ASP A 109 -11.19 -14.85 2.61
N LEU A 110 -12.07 -14.12 1.92
CA LEU A 110 -12.20 -12.67 2.07
C LEU A 110 -12.55 -12.26 3.51
N ARG A 111 -13.49 -12.95 4.16
CA ARG A 111 -13.85 -12.68 5.57
C ARG A 111 -12.68 -12.97 6.50
N ARG A 112 -11.94 -14.07 6.29
CA ARG A 112 -10.75 -14.41 7.06
C ARG A 112 -9.69 -13.32 6.93
N ARG A 113 -9.41 -12.85 5.71
CA ARG A 113 -8.48 -11.75 5.46
C ARG A 113 -8.93 -10.44 6.10
N ALA A 114 -10.22 -10.09 6.01
CA ALA A 114 -10.76 -8.90 6.66
C ALA A 114 -10.55 -8.93 8.19
N LYS A 115 -10.75 -10.09 8.83
CA LYS A 115 -10.47 -10.26 10.27
C LYS A 115 -8.98 -10.10 10.60
N LEU A 116 -8.09 -10.64 9.77
CA LEU A 116 -6.64 -10.46 9.94
C LEU A 116 -6.23 -8.99 9.81
N ILE A 117 -6.75 -8.27 8.82
CA ILE A 117 -6.49 -6.83 8.67
C ILE A 117 -6.99 -6.06 9.90
N GLN A 118 -8.16 -6.42 10.43
CA GLN A 118 -8.71 -5.80 11.65
C GLN A 118 -7.81 -6.05 12.86
N SER A 119 -7.26 -7.27 13.03
CA SER A 119 -6.31 -7.54 14.12
C SER A 119 -5.04 -6.71 13.95
N PHE A 120 -4.48 -6.62 12.74
CA PHE A 120 -3.27 -5.81 12.51
C PHE A 120 -3.52 -4.33 12.80
N THR A 121 -4.65 -3.83 12.33
CA THR A 121 -5.07 -2.44 12.52
C THR A 121 -5.21 -2.11 14.02
N LYS A 122 -5.71 -3.06 14.83
CA LYS A 122 -5.83 -2.92 16.29
C LYS A 122 -4.47 -2.96 16.99
N GLU A 123 -3.57 -3.86 16.60
CA GLU A 123 -2.23 -3.98 17.17
C GLU A 123 -1.40 -2.72 16.92
N ILE A 124 -1.41 -2.21 15.69
CA ILE A 124 -0.75 -0.95 15.34
C ILE A 124 -1.34 0.22 16.12
N HIS A 125 -2.67 0.28 16.27
CA HIS A 125 -3.31 1.34 17.05
C HIS A 125 -2.80 1.35 18.49
N ASN A 126 -2.72 0.17 19.11
CA ASN A 126 -2.18 0.03 20.45
C ASN A 126 -0.71 0.44 20.50
N LEU A 127 0.10 0.03 19.52
CA LEU A 127 1.52 0.40 19.38
C LEU A 127 1.72 1.91 19.43
N ILE A 128 0.89 2.65 18.70
CA ILE A 128 0.99 4.11 18.63
C ILE A 128 0.39 4.77 19.89
N LYS A 129 -0.75 4.27 20.37
CA LYS A 129 -1.46 4.85 21.52
C LYS A 129 -0.65 4.76 22.82
N PHE A 130 0.02 3.62 23.03
CA PHE A 130 0.77 3.38 24.26
C PHE A 130 2.25 3.78 24.12
N GLY A 131 2.77 3.94 22.90
CA GLY A 131 4.15 4.33 22.67
C GLY A 131 5.13 3.33 23.32
N ASP A 132 6.04 3.84 24.16
CA ASP A 132 6.95 3.02 24.99
C ASP A 132 6.42 2.74 26.41
N VAL A 133 5.20 3.18 26.71
CA VAL A 133 4.60 3.04 28.03
C VAL A 133 3.82 1.73 28.10
N ILE A 134 4.43 0.72 28.74
CA ILE A 134 3.81 -0.60 29.00
C ILE A 134 2.73 -0.45 30.09
N LEU A 135 1.57 0.12 29.73
CA LEU A 135 0.39 0.24 30.61
C LEU A 135 -0.79 -0.63 30.15
N SER A 136 -0.55 -1.58 29.24
CA SER A 136 -1.59 -2.50 28.80
C SER A 136 -1.91 -3.53 29.89
N ALA A 137 -3.17 -3.57 30.34
CA ALA A 137 -3.69 -4.68 31.16
C ALA A 137 -3.71 -6.02 30.38
N ASP A 138 -3.56 -5.98 29.06
CA ASP A 138 -3.43 -7.15 28.19
C ASP A 138 -1.96 -7.61 28.13
N LYS A 139 -1.66 -8.72 28.82
CA LYS A 139 -0.33 -9.34 28.89
C LYS A 139 0.21 -9.77 27.52
N SER A 140 -0.68 -10.10 26.57
CA SER A 140 -0.27 -10.56 25.24
C SER A 140 0.34 -9.43 24.42
N TYR A 141 -0.29 -8.25 24.45
CA TYR A 141 0.22 -7.05 23.80
C TYR A 141 1.54 -6.56 24.41
N ALA A 142 1.67 -6.60 25.74
CA ALA A 142 2.91 -6.21 26.42
C ALA A 142 4.11 -7.05 25.98
N GLY A 143 3.92 -8.36 25.79
CA GLY A 143 4.98 -9.25 25.28
C GLY A 143 5.38 -8.94 23.83
N PHE A 144 4.40 -8.62 22.98
CA PHE A 144 4.64 -8.23 21.60
C PHE A 144 5.42 -6.91 21.49
N ASP A 145 4.98 -5.87 22.22
CA ASP A 145 5.65 -4.57 22.24
C ASP A 145 7.08 -4.67 22.79
N ALA A 146 7.28 -5.46 23.85
CA ALA A 146 8.61 -5.75 24.38
C ALA A 146 9.51 -6.44 23.34
N SER A 147 8.95 -7.36 22.54
CA SER A 147 9.68 -8.06 21.48
C SER A 147 10.09 -7.11 20.36
N LEU A 148 9.17 -6.25 19.88
CA LEU A 148 9.49 -5.20 18.90
C LEU A 148 10.58 -4.26 19.43
N SER A 149 10.44 -3.82 20.67
CA SER A 149 11.40 -2.90 21.30
C SER A 149 12.78 -3.55 21.44
N SER A 150 12.84 -4.85 21.76
CA SER A 150 14.08 -5.62 21.77
C SER A 150 14.71 -5.71 20.38
N MET A 151 13.90 -5.98 19.35
CA MET A 151 14.38 -6.05 17.97
C MET A 151 14.91 -4.70 17.47
N VAL A 152 14.24 -3.60 17.82
CA VAL A 152 14.71 -2.25 17.48
C VAL A 152 16.08 -1.95 18.08
N ARG A 153 16.35 -2.40 19.32
CA ARG A 153 17.68 -2.24 19.94
C ARG A 153 18.78 -3.03 19.25
N GLU A 154 18.44 -4.10 18.56
CA GLU A 154 19.40 -4.94 17.82
C GLU A 154 19.66 -4.45 16.39
N ILE A 155 18.97 -3.39 15.94
CA ILE A 155 19.25 -2.77 14.65
C ILE A 155 20.68 -2.20 14.68
N PRO A 156 21.56 -2.54 13.71
CA PRO A 156 22.98 -2.21 13.75
C PRO A 156 23.28 -0.75 14.10
N PHE A 157 22.66 0.20 13.39
CA PHE A 157 22.90 1.64 13.63
C PHE A 157 22.44 2.11 15.02
N ILE A 158 21.38 1.52 15.59
CA ILE A 158 20.93 1.84 16.95
C ILE A 158 21.87 1.23 17.98
N LYS A 159 22.29 -0.02 17.74
CA LYS A 159 23.21 -0.77 18.60
C LYS A 159 24.58 -0.10 18.67
N ASP A 160 25.03 0.48 17.56
CA ASP A 160 26.28 1.23 17.44
C ASP A 160 26.20 2.63 18.08
N GLY A 161 25.04 2.99 18.63
CA GLY A 161 24.84 4.18 19.45
C GLY A 161 24.41 5.41 18.66
N GLU A 162 23.87 5.27 17.45
CA GLU A 162 23.34 6.42 16.72
C GLU A 162 22.22 7.11 17.52
N PRO A 163 22.29 8.45 17.69
CA PRO A 163 21.26 9.20 18.41
C PRO A 163 19.88 8.97 17.79
N THR A 164 18.96 8.39 18.56
CA THR A 164 17.60 8.09 18.11
C THR A 164 16.59 8.69 19.09
N THR A 165 15.76 9.62 18.61
CA THR A 165 14.69 10.23 19.42
C THR A 165 13.55 9.23 19.67
N GLU A 166 12.67 9.52 20.63
CA GLU A 166 11.50 8.67 20.90
C GLU A 166 10.56 8.57 19.68
N GLU A 167 10.39 9.65 18.94
CA GLU A 167 9.57 9.65 17.72
C GLU A 167 10.16 8.73 16.64
N LEU A 168 11.48 8.78 16.45
CA LEU A 168 12.17 7.89 15.51
C LEU A 168 12.09 6.43 15.96
N ARG A 169 12.22 6.15 17.27
CA ARG A 169 12.04 4.79 17.80
C ARG A 169 10.64 4.27 17.54
N LEU A 170 9.60 5.06 17.78
CA LEU A 170 8.22 4.69 17.47
C LEU A 170 8.07 4.41 15.97
N GLN A 171 8.64 5.27 15.13
CA GLN A 171 8.61 5.09 13.68
C GLN A 171 9.29 3.79 13.22
N TYR A 172 10.43 3.44 13.82
CA TYR A 172 11.11 2.17 13.56
C TYR A 172 10.29 0.97 14.07
N LYS A 173 9.64 1.07 15.23
CA LYS A 173 8.72 0.03 15.74
C LYS A 173 7.56 -0.20 14.77
N VAL A 174 6.93 0.86 14.27
CA VAL A 174 5.82 0.75 13.31
C VAL A 174 6.31 0.24 11.95
N SER A 175 7.47 0.68 11.47
CA SER A 175 8.07 0.15 10.24
C SER A 175 8.38 -1.34 10.36
N LEU A 176 9.00 -1.75 11.47
CA LEU A 176 9.28 -3.15 11.78
C LEU A 176 7.98 -3.97 11.88
N TYR A 177 6.92 -3.43 12.47
CA TYR A 177 5.61 -4.07 12.49
C TYR A 177 5.12 -4.41 11.07
N TYR A 178 5.19 -3.46 10.13
CA TYR A 178 4.79 -3.71 8.75
C TYR A 178 5.70 -4.71 8.04
N ILE A 179 7.02 -4.66 8.29
CA ILE A 179 7.97 -5.65 7.78
C ILE A 179 7.61 -7.05 8.30
N LEU A 180 7.36 -7.20 9.60
CA LEU A 180 6.98 -8.49 10.18
C LEU A 180 5.69 -9.01 9.57
N THR A 181 4.70 -8.13 9.39
CA THR A 181 3.37 -8.51 8.90
C THR A 181 3.38 -8.85 7.41
N ILE A 182 3.92 -7.96 6.57
CA ILE A 182 3.87 -8.09 5.11
C ILE A 182 5.03 -8.95 4.62
N LEU A 183 6.27 -8.57 4.96
CA LEU A 183 7.46 -9.23 4.45
C LEU A 183 7.70 -10.57 5.13
N CYS A 184 7.62 -10.68 6.45
CA CYS A 184 7.97 -11.92 7.15
C CYS A 184 6.80 -12.92 7.25
N ALA A 185 5.58 -12.44 7.54
CA ALA A 185 4.37 -13.25 7.70
C ALA A 185 3.50 -13.33 6.43
N GLU A 186 3.94 -12.71 5.33
CA GLU A 186 3.30 -12.80 4.01
C GLU A 186 1.84 -12.32 4.00
N ALA A 187 1.48 -11.39 4.89
CA ALA A 187 0.09 -10.94 5.09
C ALA A 187 -0.35 -9.87 4.08
N GLU A 188 -0.25 -10.22 2.80
CA GLU A 188 -0.76 -9.45 1.66
C GLU A 188 -1.80 -10.26 0.87
N PHE A 189 -2.61 -9.57 0.07
CA PHE A 189 -3.49 -10.21 -0.90
C PHE A 189 -2.75 -11.18 -1.84
N GLU A 190 -1.66 -10.71 -2.46
CA GLU A 190 -0.82 -11.47 -3.40
C GLU A 190 0.64 -11.47 -2.92
N ASN A 191 1.05 -12.57 -2.28
CA ASN A 191 2.36 -12.68 -1.61
C ASN A 191 3.40 -13.54 -2.38
N GLY A 192 3.10 -13.93 -3.62
CA GLY A 192 3.98 -14.78 -4.45
C GLY A 192 5.43 -14.27 -4.56
N PRO A 193 5.68 -12.97 -4.82
CA PRO A 193 7.03 -12.44 -4.87
C PRO A 193 7.80 -12.59 -3.56
N ILE A 194 7.14 -12.34 -2.42
CA ILE A 194 7.74 -12.47 -1.08
C ILE A 194 8.05 -13.93 -0.75
N LYS A 195 7.14 -14.86 -1.08
CA LYS A 195 7.39 -16.30 -0.92
C LYS A 195 8.64 -16.73 -1.67
N LYS A 196 8.72 -16.38 -2.95
CA LYS A 196 9.87 -16.69 -3.79
C LYS A 196 11.17 -16.08 -3.26
N PHE A 197 11.11 -14.84 -2.77
CA PHE A 197 12.25 -14.17 -2.15
C PHE A 197 12.80 -15.00 -0.97
N TRP A 198 11.93 -15.45 -0.06
CA TRP A 198 12.36 -16.25 1.09
C TRP A 198 12.77 -17.68 0.75
N GLU A 199 12.09 -18.31 -0.20
CA GLU A 199 12.46 -19.63 -0.73
C GLU A 199 13.87 -19.60 -1.34
N ASN A 200 14.21 -18.57 -2.10
CA ASN A 200 15.53 -18.40 -2.70
C ASN A 200 16.64 -18.24 -1.64
N LEU A 201 16.32 -17.65 -0.48
CA LEU A 201 17.24 -17.51 0.65
C LEU A 201 17.28 -18.76 1.55
N GLY A 202 16.35 -19.71 1.37
CA GLY A 202 16.23 -20.89 2.23
C GLY A 202 15.73 -20.58 3.64
N ILE A 203 14.99 -19.48 3.83
CA ILE A 203 14.52 -19.03 5.15
C ILE A 203 13.01 -19.24 5.28
N HIS A 204 12.61 -20.22 6.10
CA HIS A 204 11.21 -20.65 6.19
C HIS A 204 10.47 -20.15 7.43
N SER A 205 11.17 -19.83 8.53
CA SER A 205 10.51 -19.40 9.76
C SER A 205 10.33 -17.87 9.79
N THR A 206 9.18 -17.40 10.26
CA THR A 206 8.90 -15.96 10.41
C THR A 206 9.91 -15.26 11.32
N LEU A 207 10.40 -15.97 12.36
CA LEU A 207 11.39 -15.43 13.29
C LEU A 207 12.76 -15.27 12.63
N ASP A 208 13.21 -16.25 11.85
CA ASP A 208 14.49 -16.15 11.13
C ASP A 208 14.43 -15.06 10.05
N ARG A 209 13.28 -14.93 9.37
CA ARG A 209 13.00 -13.82 8.44
C ARG A 209 13.13 -12.46 9.13
N ALA A 210 12.55 -12.31 10.32
CA ALA A 210 12.66 -11.08 11.11
C ALA A 210 14.11 -10.74 11.44
N TRP A 211 14.88 -11.72 11.94
CA TRP A 211 16.29 -11.52 12.27
C TRP A 211 17.15 -11.25 11.04
N TYR A 212 16.85 -11.89 9.91
CA TYR A 212 17.49 -11.60 8.63
C TYR A 212 17.26 -10.14 8.23
N VAL A 213 16.03 -9.63 8.33
CA VAL A 213 15.76 -8.22 8.02
C VAL A 213 16.56 -7.29 8.92
N ILE A 214 16.59 -7.55 10.23
CA ILE A 214 17.30 -6.68 11.19
C ILE A 214 18.81 -6.64 10.89
N LYS A 215 19.40 -7.78 10.52
CA LYS A 215 20.85 -7.90 10.31
C LYS A 215 21.30 -7.52 8.91
N GLU A 216 20.62 -8.05 7.89
CA GLU A 216 21.05 -7.97 6.50
C GLU A 216 20.32 -6.86 5.72
N LEU A 217 19.12 -6.48 6.15
CA LEU A 217 18.31 -5.45 5.50
C LEU A 217 17.89 -4.29 6.45
N PRO A 218 18.75 -3.82 7.38
CA PRO A 218 18.34 -2.87 8.43
C PRO A 218 17.77 -1.57 7.87
N ALA A 219 18.21 -1.21 6.66
CA ALA A 219 17.78 0.00 6.03
C ALA A 219 16.28 0.00 5.64
N LEU A 220 15.64 -1.16 5.46
CA LEU A 220 14.18 -1.23 5.25
C LEU A 220 13.38 -0.55 6.38
N ILE A 221 13.97 -0.46 7.58
CA ILE A 221 13.30 0.07 8.77
C ILE A 221 13.23 1.61 8.74
N HIS A 222 14.15 2.28 8.05
CA HIS A 222 14.24 3.75 8.05
C HIS A 222 14.25 4.39 6.66
N ARG A 223 14.20 3.61 5.57
CA ARG A 223 14.07 4.10 4.19
C ARG A 223 13.13 3.23 3.35
N GLY A 224 12.69 3.77 2.21
CA GLY A 224 11.91 3.05 1.22
C GLY A 224 10.40 3.02 1.52
N PRO A 225 9.68 1.95 1.14
CA PRO A 225 8.23 1.92 1.27
C PRO A 225 7.76 1.87 2.74
N PHE A 226 8.38 1.04 3.60
CA PHE A 226 7.90 0.82 4.97
C PHE A 226 7.97 2.07 5.85
N ILE A 227 8.99 2.92 5.67
CA ILE A 227 9.06 4.18 6.42
C ILE A 227 7.88 5.11 6.05
N ILE A 228 7.45 5.12 4.78
CA ILE A 228 6.31 5.93 4.34
C ILE A 228 4.99 5.35 4.85
N MET A 229 4.88 4.02 4.90
CA MET A 229 3.76 3.35 5.58
C MET A 229 3.68 3.80 7.04
N SER A 230 4.79 3.72 7.77
CA SER A 230 4.84 4.13 9.18
C SER A 230 4.47 5.60 9.40
N CYS A 231 4.94 6.50 8.53
CA CYS A 231 4.57 7.91 8.55
C CYS A 231 3.05 8.10 8.40
N MET A 232 2.46 7.40 7.43
CA MET A 232 1.01 7.48 7.18
C MET A 232 0.24 7.03 8.41
N THR A 233 0.60 5.87 8.95
CA THR A 233 -0.03 5.29 10.14
C THR A 233 0.05 6.21 11.35
N ILE A 234 1.26 6.73 11.66
CA ILE A 234 1.47 7.62 12.80
C ILE A 234 0.69 8.93 12.61
N SER A 235 0.70 9.49 11.40
CA SER A 235 -0.05 10.72 11.09
C SER A 235 -1.55 10.54 11.30
N GLN A 236 -2.13 9.45 10.81
CA GLN A 236 -3.55 9.16 11.01
C GLN A 236 -3.89 8.84 12.48
N ALA A 237 -2.97 8.22 13.21
CA ALA A 237 -3.19 7.84 14.60
C ALA A 237 -3.15 9.02 15.58
N ARG A 238 -2.59 10.18 15.19
CA ARG A 238 -2.67 11.42 15.98
C ARG A 238 -4.10 12.00 16.04
N GLY A 239 -5.00 11.55 15.16
CA GLY A 239 -6.42 11.90 15.15
C GLY A 239 -7.34 10.76 15.63
N LYS A 240 -8.58 10.73 15.14
CA LYS A 240 -9.49 9.59 15.35
C LYS A 240 -9.04 8.46 14.43
N TYR A 241 -8.41 7.43 15.01
CA TYR A 241 -7.87 6.28 14.27
C TYR A 241 -8.93 5.67 13.32
N PRO A 242 -8.79 5.87 12.00
CA PRO A 242 -9.81 5.43 11.06
C PRO A 242 -9.73 3.92 10.81
N ARG A 243 -10.83 3.33 10.33
CA ARG A 243 -10.85 1.90 9.92
C ARG A 243 -10.00 1.63 8.67
N GLY A 244 -9.62 2.68 7.94
CA GLY A 244 -8.88 2.61 6.66
C GLY A 244 -7.36 2.62 6.77
N VAL A 245 -6.79 2.78 7.97
CA VAL A 245 -5.32 3.00 8.18
C VAL A 245 -4.47 1.97 7.44
N TRP A 246 -4.87 0.70 7.44
CA TRP A 246 -4.14 -0.35 6.74
C TRP A 246 -4.02 -0.09 5.24
N PHE A 247 -5.14 0.21 4.57
CA PHE A 247 -5.18 0.46 3.13
C PHE A 247 -4.51 1.78 2.77
N ASP A 248 -4.73 2.83 3.55
CA ASP A 248 -4.07 4.12 3.32
C ASP A 248 -2.56 4.00 3.47
N SER A 249 -2.09 3.19 4.43
CA SER A 249 -0.66 2.88 4.59
C SER A 249 -0.13 2.05 3.42
N LEU A 250 -0.89 1.07 2.90
CA LEU A 250 -0.50 0.35 1.69
C LEU A 250 -0.43 1.29 0.47
N HIS A 251 -1.38 2.21 0.33
CA HIS A 251 -1.36 3.20 -0.75
C HIS A 251 -0.20 4.19 -0.62
N SER A 252 0.19 4.54 0.61
CA SER A 252 1.28 5.49 0.82
C SER A 252 2.63 4.97 0.32
N MET A 253 2.81 3.65 0.22
CA MET A 253 4.05 3.08 -0.33
C MET A 253 4.32 3.50 -1.77
N TYR A 254 3.28 3.81 -2.57
CA TYR A 254 3.46 4.26 -3.94
C TYR A 254 4.18 5.61 -4.02
N VAL A 255 4.22 6.40 -2.94
CA VAL A 255 4.98 7.67 -2.87
C VAL A 255 6.46 7.45 -3.18
N THR A 256 7.01 6.31 -2.77
CA THR A 256 8.41 5.93 -3.02
C THR A 256 8.70 5.79 -4.52
N TYR A 257 7.72 5.35 -5.31
CA TYR A 257 7.90 4.94 -6.71
C TYR A 257 7.28 5.90 -7.73
N ALA A 258 6.27 6.67 -7.33
CA ALA A 258 5.57 7.59 -8.21
C ALA A 258 6.33 8.93 -8.34
N ALA A 259 6.24 9.56 -9.49
CA ALA A 259 6.74 10.93 -9.67
C ALA A 259 5.81 11.97 -9.02
N LYS A 260 4.50 11.71 -9.07
CA LYS A 260 3.44 12.53 -8.47
C LYS A 260 2.30 11.63 -8.02
N ILE A 261 1.68 12.00 -6.92
CA ILE A 261 0.45 11.42 -6.38
C ILE A 261 -0.55 12.55 -6.29
N PHE A 262 -1.74 12.32 -6.82
CA PHE A 262 -2.86 13.24 -6.74
C PHE A 262 -3.93 12.62 -5.86
N THR A 263 -4.41 13.35 -4.85
CA THR A 263 -5.35 12.80 -3.86
C THR A 263 -6.35 13.84 -3.37
N SER A 264 -7.56 13.40 -3.03
CA SER A 264 -8.56 14.19 -2.31
C SER A 264 -8.70 13.75 -0.86
N ASP A 265 -7.85 12.83 -0.40
CA ASP A 265 -7.88 12.29 0.96
C ASP A 265 -6.93 13.06 1.88
N GLY A 266 -7.50 13.73 2.88
CA GLY A 266 -6.79 14.60 3.82
C GLY A 266 -5.73 13.86 4.63
N HIS A 267 -5.81 12.53 4.74
CA HIS A 267 -4.76 11.75 5.38
C HIS A 267 -3.42 11.84 4.64
N PHE A 268 -3.42 11.99 3.32
CA PHE A 268 -2.19 12.19 2.54
C PHE A 268 -1.58 13.59 2.73
N GLN A 269 -2.39 14.59 3.09
CA GLN A 269 -1.87 15.89 3.52
C GLN A 269 -1.10 15.74 4.84
N GLY A 270 -1.71 15.06 5.82
CA GLY A 270 -1.02 14.75 7.07
C GLY A 270 0.24 13.91 6.88
N LEU A 271 0.27 13.02 5.87
CA LEU A 271 1.48 12.30 5.49
C LEU A 271 2.57 13.24 4.93
N ARG A 272 2.20 14.15 4.02
CA ARG A 272 3.10 15.13 3.40
C ARG A 272 3.85 15.96 4.45
N ASP A 273 3.20 16.27 5.57
CA ASP A 273 3.78 17.06 6.66
C ASP A 273 4.82 16.29 7.50
N VAL A 274 4.72 14.95 7.55
CA VAL A 274 5.56 14.13 8.45
C VAL A 274 6.61 13.28 7.73
N ILE A 275 6.56 13.13 6.40
CA ILE A 275 7.58 12.36 5.67
C ILE A 275 8.96 13.04 5.88
N PRO A 276 10.03 12.32 6.27
CA PRO A 276 11.33 12.95 6.51
C PRO A 276 11.97 13.53 5.25
N ALA A 277 11.84 12.86 4.11
CA ALA A 277 12.52 13.21 2.86
C ALA A 277 11.75 14.30 2.08
N PRO A 278 12.31 15.52 1.89
CA PRO A 278 11.62 16.61 1.19
C PRO A 278 11.16 16.25 -0.22
N ILE A 279 12.00 15.54 -0.98
CA ILE A 279 11.70 15.09 -2.34
C ILE A 279 10.45 14.19 -2.42
N LEU A 280 10.10 13.49 -1.34
CA LEU A 280 8.90 12.67 -1.30
C LEU A 280 7.65 13.49 -0.95
N ARG A 281 7.80 14.57 -0.16
CA ARG A 281 6.71 15.53 0.12
C ARG A 281 6.25 16.23 -1.14
N GLU A 282 7.19 16.62 -2.00
CA GLU A 282 6.93 17.31 -3.27
C GLU A 282 6.16 16.45 -4.29
N ARG A 283 6.07 15.13 -4.07
CA ARG A 283 5.30 14.22 -4.92
C ARG A 283 3.82 14.22 -4.60
N ILE A 284 3.42 14.60 -3.39
CA ILE A 284 2.03 14.53 -2.94
C ILE A 284 1.34 15.86 -3.27
N HIS A 285 0.37 15.79 -4.18
CA HIS A 285 -0.45 16.90 -4.63
C HIS A 285 -1.91 16.65 -4.27
N TYR A 286 -2.58 17.69 -3.82
CA TYR A 286 -3.99 17.61 -3.47
C TYR A 286 -4.86 18.04 -4.66
N MET A 287 -6.08 17.51 -4.76
CA MET A 287 -6.93 17.77 -5.93
C MET A 287 -7.47 19.20 -6.01
N ASP A 288 -7.38 19.99 -4.93
CA ASP A 288 -7.67 21.43 -4.95
C ASP A 288 -6.48 22.28 -5.45
N GLU A 289 -5.27 21.69 -5.49
CA GLU A 289 -4.06 22.29 -6.08
C GLU A 289 -4.02 22.11 -7.61
N VAL A 290 -4.97 21.37 -8.20
CA VAL A 290 -5.00 21.10 -9.64
C VAL A 290 -6.22 21.72 -10.32
N GLU A 291 -5.99 22.27 -11.51
CA GLU A 291 -7.06 22.79 -12.34
C GLU A 291 -7.77 21.65 -13.08
N MET A 292 -9.08 21.52 -12.88
CA MET A 292 -9.91 20.52 -13.53
C MET A 292 -10.54 21.10 -14.80
N SER A 293 -10.24 20.50 -15.94
CA SER A 293 -10.85 20.84 -17.24
C SER A 293 -11.85 19.76 -17.66
N ASN A 294 -13.07 20.21 -18.00
CA ASN A 294 -14.12 19.35 -18.53
C ASN A 294 -14.15 19.45 -20.05
N HIS A 295 -14.20 18.31 -20.73
CA HIS A 295 -14.31 18.25 -22.18
C HIS A 295 -15.63 17.59 -22.59
N PRO A 296 -16.33 18.09 -23.63
CA PRO A 296 -17.56 17.46 -24.10
C PRO A 296 -17.28 16.08 -24.72
N MET A 297 -18.14 15.09 -24.41
CA MET A 297 -17.93 13.68 -24.81
C MET A 297 -17.72 13.49 -26.32
N ASN A 298 -18.41 14.30 -27.13
CA ASN A 298 -18.39 14.18 -28.60
C ASN A 298 -17.05 14.56 -29.24
N GLN A 299 -16.11 15.17 -28.51
CA GLN A 299 -14.83 15.61 -29.06
C GLN A 299 -13.83 14.48 -29.33
N PHE A 300 -14.08 13.26 -28.83
CA PHE A 300 -13.08 12.17 -28.90
C PHE A 300 -13.58 10.88 -29.57
N GLY A 301 -14.63 10.98 -30.39
CA GLY A 301 -15.07 9.88 -31.25
C GLY A 301 -15.84 8.75 -30.54
N VAL A 302 -16.27 8.95 -29.28
CA VAL A 302 -17.22 8.05 -28.63
C VAL A 302 -18.61 8.37 -29.19
N ARG A 303 -19.16 7.50 -30.04
CA ARG A 303 -20.54 7.62 -30.53
C ARG A 303 -21.50 7.34 -29.38
N ASN A 304 -22.49 8.20 -29.20
CA ASN A 304 -23.65 7.90 -28.37
C ASN A 304 -24.31 6.62 -28.94
N THR A 305 -24.25 5.52 -28.19
CA THR A 305 -25.06 4.32 -28.43
C THR A 305 -26.34 4.43 -27.64
#